data_AF-A0A7W3RQF8-F1
#
_entry.id   AF-A0A7W3RQF8-F1
#
_cell.length_a   1.000
_cell.length_b   1.000
_cell.length_c   1.000
_cell.angle_alpha   90.00
_cell.angle_beta   90.00
_cell.angle_gamma   90.00
#
_symmetry.space_group_name_H-M   'P 1'
#
loop_
_entity.id
_entity.type
_entity.pdbx_description
1 polymer ?
#
loop_
_entity_poly.entity_id
_entity_poly.type
_entity_poly.pdbx_seq_one_letter_code
_entity_poly.pdbx_strand_id
1 'polypeptide(L)'
;MLQRRTTLALARAAESTGAALAAFGAAIHCLAILTDLLHQTPSPARARARNTALEQLVVRFGESRAHLANAAKRLRQAADARSAPTVPRPAPPSLATFPARPR
;
A
#
# COMPACT_ATOMS: atom_id res chain seq x y z
N MET A 1 -0.12 20.80 -9.49
CA MET A 1 0.87 19.81 -9.00
C MET A 1 0.35 18.95 -7.84
N LEU A 2 -0.38 19.49 -6.85
CA LEU A 2 -0.89 18.74 -5.69
C LEU A 2 -1.88 17.62 -6.06
N GLN A 3 -2.83 17.89 -6.96
CA GLN A 3 -3.87 16.95 -7.38
C GLN A 3 -3.34 15.71 -8.13
N ARG A 4 -2.25 15.85 -8.90
CA ARG A 4 -1.60 14.71 -9.59
C ARG A 4 -0.86 13.80 -8.61
N ARG A 5 -0.33 14.34 -7.50
CA ARG A 5 0.36 13.57 -6.47
C ARG A 5 -0.62 12.78 -5.61
N THR A 6 -1.77 13.37 -5.28
CA THR A 6 -2.83 12.69 -4.52
C THR A 6 -3.49 11.56 -5.30
N THR A 7 -3.80 11.76 -6.59
CA THR A 7 -4.36 10.69 -7.44
C THR A 7 -3.40 9.52 -7.59
N LEU A 8 -2.10 9.80 -7.78
CA LEU A 8 -1.08 8.76 -7.90
C LEU A 8 -0.88 8.00 -6.57
N ALA A 9 -0.94 8.70 -5.43
CA ALA A 9 -0.88 8.06 -4.12
C ALA A 9 -2.10 7.15 -3.85
N LEU A 10 -3.30 7.56 -4.27
CA LEU A 10 -4.51 6.74 -4.19
C LEU A 10 -4.43 5.50 -5.08
N ALA A 11 -4.00 5.64 -6.33
CA ALA A 11 -3.81 4.50 -7.25
C ALA A 11 -2.82 3.48 -6.68
N ARG A 12 -1.70 3.96 -6.13
CA ARG A 12 -0.69 3.13 -5.46
C ARG A 12 -1.17 2.48 -4.16
N ALA A 13 -2.11 3.10 -3.46
CA ALA A 13 -2.74 2.51 -2.29
C ALA A 13 -3.72 1.41 -2.71
N ALA A 14 -4.55 1.66 -3.73
CA ALA A 14 -5.48 0.69 -4.28
C ALA A 14 -4.75 -0.56 -4.81
N GLU A 15 -3.64 -0.40 -5.51
CA GLU A 15 -2.78 -1.50 -5.96
C GLU A 15 -2.26 -2.33 -4.78
N SER A 16 -1.75 -1.68 -3.72
CA SER A 16 -1.28 -2.37 -2.52
C SER A 16 -2.40 -3.09 -1.78
N THR A 17 -3.60 -2.51 -1.72
CA THR A 17 -4.78 -3.18 -1.16
C THR A 17 -5.18 -4.39 -2.00
N GLY A 18 -5.13 -4.29 -3.33
CA GLY A 18 -5.37 -5.42 -4.23
C GLY A 18 -4.39 -6.57 -4.00
N ALA A 19 -3.09 -6.26 -3.88
CA ALA A 19 -2.06 -7.24 -3.54
C ALA A 19 -2.31 -7.88 -2.16
N ALA A 20 -2.73 -7.10 -1.17
CA ALA A 20 -3.08 -7.62 0.16
C ALA A 20 -4.25 -8.61 0.11
N LEU A 21 -5.29 -8.30 -0.67
CA LEU A 21 -6.46 -9.16 -0.85
C LEU A 21 -6.09 -10.44 -1.62
N ALA A 22 -5.23 -10.36 -2.63
CA ALA A 22 -4.73 -11.54 -3.34
C ALA A 22 -3.94 -12.48 -2.41
N ALA A 23 -3.04 -11.93 -1.58
CA ALA A 23 -2.30 -12.70 -0.59
C ALA A 23 -3.24 -13.32 0.47
N PHE A 24 -4.29 -12.59 0.89
CA PHE A 24 -5.30 -13.12 1.79
C PHE A 24 -6.14 -14.24 1.16
N GLY A 25 -6.51 -14.11 -0.12
CA GLY A 25 -7.15 -15.19 -0.86
C GLY A 25 -6.29 -16.45 -0.95
N ALA A 26 -4.99 -16.29 -1.19
CA ALA A 26 -4.02 -17.40 -1.15
C ALA A 26 -3.93 -18.04 0.24
N ALA A 27 -3.98 -17.25 1.31
CA ALA A 27 -4.03 -17.75 2.69
C ALA A 27 -5.30 -18.57 2.96
N ILE A 28 -6.47 -18.11 2.49
CA ILE A 28 -7.72 -18.88 2.58
C ILE A 28 -7.61 -20.20 1.81
N HIS A 29 -6.96 -20.20 0.64
CA HIS A 29 -6.73 -21.42 -0.11
C HIS A 29 -5.86 -22.43 0.68
N CYS A 30 -4.80 -21.96 1.37
CA CYS A 30 -4.02 -22.82 2.27
C CYS A 30 -4.89 -23.41 3.40
N LEU A 31 -5.84 -22.64 3.96
CA LEU A 31 -6.78 -23.16 4.96
C LEU A 31 -7.73 -24.22 4.39
N ALA A 32 -8.18 -24.06 3.15
CA ALA A 32 -8.99 -25.07 2.46
C ALA A 32 -8.20 -26.37 2.27
N ILE A 33 -6.93 -26.30 1.85
CA ILE A 33 -6.03 -27.46 1.75
C ILE A 33 -5.86 -28.14 3.11
N LEU A 34 -5.62 -27.35 4.17
CA LEU A 34 -5.49 -27.89 5.53
C LEU A 34 -6.77 -28.60 5.98
N THR A 35 -7.94 -28.04 5.66
CA THR A 35 -9.24 -28.63 5.97
C THR A 35 -9.45 -29.93 5.19
N ASP A 36 -9.14 -29.97 3.89
CA ASP A 36 -9.19 -31.20 3.09
C ASP A 36 -8.27 -32.29 3.68
N LEU A 37 -7.03 -31.92 4.01
CA LEU A 37 -6.08 -32.81 4.67
C LEU A 37 -6.59 -33.34 6.01
N LEU A 38 -7.50 -32.65 6.72
CA LEU A 38 -8.08 -33.19 7.97
C LEU A 38 -8.96 -34.43 7.74
N HIS A 39 -9.61 -34.51 6.57
CA HIS A 39 -10.52 -35.59 6.20
C HIS A 39 -9.79 -36.81 5.60
N GLN A 40 -8.54 -36.65 5.19
CA GLN A 40 -7.74 -37.73 4.61
C GLN A 40 -7.21 -38.70 5.68
N THR A 41 -6.86 -39.93 5.29
CA THR A 41 -6.25 -40.90 6.20
C THR A 41 -4.90 -40.39 6.75
N PRO A 42 -4.61 -40.61 8.05
CA PRO A 42 -3.33 -40.23 8.64
C PRO A 42 -2.18 -40.92 7.91
N SER A 43 -1.27 -40.13 7.33
CA SER A 43 -0.08 -40.64 6.63
C SER A 43 1.09 -39.67 6.81
N PRO A 44 2.34 -40.16 6.71
CA PRO A 44 3.52 -39.29 6.76
C PRO A 44 3.54 -38.27 5.61
N ALA A 45 2.99 -38.62 4.45
CA ALA A 45 2.82 -37.69 3.33
C ALA A 45 1.85 -36.55 3.68
N ARG A 46 0.71 -36.86 4.32
CA ARG A 46 -0.25 -35.89 4.84
C ARG A 46 0.39 -34.95 5.88
N ALA A 47 1.20 -35.48 6.78
CA ALA A 47 1.90 -34.65 7.79
C ALA A 47 2.86 -33.63 7.14
N ARG A 48 3.59 -34.04 6.10
CA ARG A 48 4.45 -33.13 5.32
C ARG A 48 3.62 -32.06 4.59
N ALA A 49 2.56 -32.47 3.88
CA ALA A 49 1.67 -31.54 3.18
C ALA A 49 1.03 -30.52 4.13
N ARG A 50 0.63 -30.96 5.34
CA ARG A 50 0.10 -30.08 6.39
C ARG A 50 1.12 -29.05 6.83
N ASN A 51 2.37 -29.46 7.11
CA ASN A 51 3.40 -28.53 7.55
C ASN A 51 3.73 -27.50 6.46
N THR A 52 3.85 -27.93 5.20
CA THR A 52 4.04 -27.01 4.06
C THR A 52 2.88 -26.02 3.92
N ALA A 53 1.63 -26.48 4.04
CA ALA A 53 0.47 -25.60 3.95
C ALA A 53 0.40 -24.60 5.13
N LEU A 54 0.84 -24.98 6.33
CA LEU A 54 0.97 -24.09 7.48
C LEU A 54 2.05 -23.03 7.27
N GLU A 55 3.23 -23.41 6.75
CA GLU A 55 4.29 -22.46 6.42
C GLU A 55 3.84 -21.44 5.38
N GLN A 56 3.19 -21.92 4.31
CA GLN A 56 2.64 -21.04 3.29
C GLN A 56 1.56 -20.11 3.84
N LEU A 57 0.70 -20.60 4.75
CA LEU A 57 -0.32 -19.78 5.40
C LEU A 57 0.30 -18.59 6.16
N VAL A 58 1.34 -18.85 6.95
CA VAL A 58 2.03 -17.80 7.72
C VAL A 58 2.69 -16.77 6.79
N VAL A 59 3.34 -17.23 5.72
CA VAL A 59 3.97 -16.35 4.73
C VAL A 59 2.92 -15.45 4.07
N ARG A 60 1.82 -16.03 3.56
CA ARG A 60 0.76 -15.27 2.87
C ARG A 60 0.06 -14.26 3.78
N PHE A 61 -0.15 -14.62 5.04
CA PHE A 61 -0.72 -13.70 6.02
C PHE A 61 0.25 -12.54 6.35
N GLY A 62 1.55 -12.85 6.44
CA GLY A 62 2.60 -11.84 6.60
C GLY A 62 2.66 -10.86 5.43
N GLU A 63 2.64 -11.38 4.19
CA GLU A 63 2.60 -10.58 2.96
C GLU A 63 1.36 -9.68 2.91
N SER A 64 0.17 -10.23 3.18
CA SER A 64 -1.08 -9.46 3.22
C SER A 64 -1.00 -8.31 4.22
N ARG A 65 -0.50 -8.58 5.43
CA ARG A 65 -0.32 -7.56 6.48
C ARG A 65 0.69 -6.48 6.07
N ALA A 66 1.79 -6.87 5.43
CA ALA A 66 2.80 -5.94 4.94
C ALA A 66 2.22 -5.00 3.86
N HIS A 67 1.44 -5.55 2.92
CA HIS A 67 0.75 -4.77 1.89
C HIS A 67 -0.28 -3.80 2.48
N LEU A 68 -1.03 -4.20 3.50
CA LEU A 68 -1.95 -3.30 4.22
C LEU A 68 -1.21 -2.18 4.94
N ALA A 69 -0.12 -2.49 5.64
CA ALA A 69 0.68 -1.49 6.34
C ALA A 69 1.28 -0.46 5.38
N ASN A 70 1.75 -0.90 4.22
CA ASN A 70 2.26 0.00 3.17
C ASN A 70 1.14 0.87 2.57
N ALA A 71 -0.04 0.30 2.31
CA ALA A 71 -1.21 1.05 1.85
C ALA A 71 -1.59 2.14 2.86
N ALA A 72 -1.69 1.80 4.14
CA ALA A 72 -2.01 2.74 5.22
C ALA A 72 -0.98 3.88 5.31
N LYS A 73 0.32 3.56 5.23
CA LYS A 73 1.40 4.57 5.23
C LYS A 73 1.25 5.54 4.06
N ARG A 74 0.98 5.03 2.85
CA ARG A 74 0.79 5.86 1.64
C ARG A 74 -0.45 6.74 1.75
N LEU A 75 -1.56 6.22 2.29
CA LEU A 75 -2.77 7.01 2.53
C LEU A 75 -2.54 8.12 3.56
N ARG A 76 -1.80 7.84 4.63
CA ARG A 76 -1.44 8.84 5.64
C ARG A 76 -0.59 9.96 5.04
N GLN A 77 0.45 9.61 4.27
CA GLN A 77 1.27 10.59 3.55
C GLN A 77 0.44 11.46 2.59
N ALA A 78 -0.53 10.86 1.89
CA ALA A 78 -1.43 11.60 1.00
C ALA A 78 -2.43 12.51 1.75
N ALA A 79 -2.83 12.14 2.97
CA ALA A 79 -3.62 12.99 3.85
C ALA A 79 -2.79 14.16 4.39
N ASP A 80 -1.60 13.88 4.93
CA ASP A 80 -0.71 14.91 5.48
C ASP A 80 -0.29 15.94 4.40
N ALA A 81 -0.03 15.48 3.17
CA ALA A 81 0.27 16.35 2.03
C ALA A 81 -0.91 17.25 1.61
N ARG A 82 -2.15 16.87 1.91
CA ARG A 82 -3.35 17.71 1.72
C ARG A 82 -3.56 18.69 2.88
N SER A 83 -3.21 18.29 4.10
CA SER A 83 -3.36 19.12 5.31
C SER A 83 -2.24 20.13 5.51
N ALA A 84 -1.11 19.99 4.82
CA ALA A 84 -0.05 21.01 4.83
C ALA A 84 -0.60 22.34 4.26
N PRO A 85 -0.57 23.44 5.03
CA PRO A 85 -0.99 24.73 4.53
C PRO A 85 -0.10 25.09 3.32
N THR A 86 -0.75 25.49 2.23
CA THR A 86 -0.05 26.10 1.10
C THR A 86 0.48 27.44 1.61
N VAL A 87 1.71 27.45 2.12
CA VAL A 87 2.43 28.70 2.35
C VAL A 87 2.57 29.37 0.99
N PRO A 88 1.95 30.55 0.76
CA PRO A 88 2.16 31.27 -0.48
C PRO A 88 3.64 31.60 -0.54
N ARG A 89 4.33 31.07 -1.54
CA ARG A 89 5.70 31.48 -1.85
C ARG A 89 5.66 33.00 -2.10
N PRO A 90 6.39 33.84 -1.33
CA PRO A 90 6.43 35.25 -1.63
C PRO A 90 6.95 35.43 -3.06
N ALA A 91 6.22 36.20 -3.86
CA ALA A 91 6.63 36.55 -5.22
C ALA A 91 8.01 37.22 -5.18
N PRO A 92 8.91 36.94 -6.14
CA PRO A 92 10.17 37.66 -6.23
C PRO A 92 9.88 39.17 -6.38
N PRO A 93 10.67 40.06 -5.76
CA PRO A 93 10.45 41.49 -5.87
C PRO A 93 10.58 41.89 -7.35
N SER A 94 9.49 42.34 -7.95
CA SER A 94 9.51 43.01 -9.26
C SER A 94 10.34 44.28 -9.11
N LEU A 95 11.50 44.31 -9.78
CA LEU A 95 12.31 45.52 -9.94
C LEU A 95 11.42 46.57 -10.63
N ALA A 96 10.99 47.57 -9.87
CA ALA A 96 10.33 48.74 -10.41
C ALA A 96 11.30 49.48 -11.33
N THR A 97 11.03 49.45 -12.63
CA THR A 97 11.68 50.34 -13.60
C THR A 97 11.31 51.78 -13.25
N PHE A 98 12.27 52.55 -12.76
CA PHE A 98 12.14 53.99 -12.57
C PHE A 98 11.87 54.69 -13.91
N PRO A 99 10.87 55.58 -14.02
CA PRO A 99 10.74 56.43 -15.20
C PRO A 99 11.80 57.54 -15.13
N ALA A 100 12.74 57.52 -16.08
CA ALA A 100 13.63 58.64 -16.34
C ALA A 100 12.81 59.81 -16.89
N ARG A 101 12.80 60.93 -16.17
CA ARG A 101 12.18 62.20 -16.59
C ARG A 101 13.20 63.01 -17.41
N PRO A 102 12.91 63.42 -18.66
CA PRO A 102 13.69 64.45 -19.33
C PRO A 102 13.23 65.85 -18.90
N ARG A 103 14.18 66.79 -18.98
CA ARG A 103 14.11 68.19 -18.56
C ARG A 103 13.18 69.04 -19.42
#